data_AF-A0A3S6K9N2-F1
#
_entry.id   AF-A0A3S6K9N2-F1
#
_cell.length_a   1.000
_cell.length_b   1.000
_cell.length_c   1.000
_cell.angle_alpha   90.00
_cell.angle_beta   90.00
_cell.angle_gamma   90.00
#
_symmetry.space_group_name_H-M   'P 1'
#
loop_
_entity.id
_entity.type
_entity.pdbx_description
1 polymer ?
#
loop_
_entity_poly.entity_id
_entity_poly.type
_entity_poly.pdbx_seq_one_letter_code
_entity_poly.pdbx_strand_id
1 'polypeptide(L)'
;MFMKFEQLLKIYWSRNFLYGGKTQSFDVTLEEFFQDKPGLGPESIKRFFRRFELFYFASKVNRFKTFLTFSLSWRKVFNIYLSKLNSINHSIYELHKFNLIRLYLIKTFRGRCHALGKPSRGQRTWSNASNAYICNKTTRTFIQEVKKFNFVEKKAESLNRKFVKNIVKKKAPKIKMVFTKKRTNFWF
;
A
#
# COMPACT_ATOMS: atom_id res chain seq x y z
N MET A 1 12.62 -15.18 23.50
CA MET A 1 13.69 -15.64 22.58
C MET A 1 13.40 -15.04 21.21
N PHE A 2 14.11 -13.99 20.80
CA PHE A 2 13.89 -13.35 19.49
C PHE A 2 14.54 -14.20 18.39
N MET A 3 13.73 -14.71 17.47
CA MET A 3 14.24 -15.37 16.26
C MET A 3 15.00 -14.34 15.43
N LYS A 4 16.23 -14.65 15.00
CA LYS A 4 17.00 -13.76 14.13
C LYS A 4 16.26 -13.61 12.80
N PHE A 5 16.18 -12.38 12.26
CA PHE A 5 15.48 -12.08 10.99
C PHE A 5 15.89 -13.00 9.83
N GLU A 6 17.15 -13.42 9.79
CA GLU A 6 17.67 -14.39 8.82
C GLU A 6 17.06 -15.79 8.95
N GLN A 7 16.81 -16.25 10.18
CA GLN A 7 16.13 -17.53 10.43
C GLN A 7 14.67 -17.45 9.98
N LEU A 8 14.03 -16.30 10.19
CA LEU A 8 12.69 -16.01 9.71
C LEU A 8 12.64 -16.11 8.17
N LEU A 9 13.56 -15.43 7.47
CA LEU A 9 13.68 -15.51 6.00
C LEU A 9 13.92 -16.94 5.50
N LYS A 10 14.78 -17.72 6.19
CA LYS A 10 15.01 -19.13 5.85
C LYS A 10 13.74 -19.97 5.95
N ILE A 11 12.91 -19.73 6.97
CA ILE A 11 11.61 -20.39 7.13
C ILE A 11 10.67 -19.99 5.99
N TYR A 12 10.56 -18.69 5.69
CA TYR A 12 9.71 -18.20 4.60
C TYR A 12 10.13 -18.79 3.25
N TRP A 13 11.42 -18.79 2.92
CA TRP A 13 11.91 -19.35 1.66
C TRP A 13 11.73 -20.85 1.52
N SER A 14 11.65 -21.58 2.65
CA SER A 14 11.45 -23.02 2.67
C SER A 14 10.00 -23.47 2.57
N ARG A 15 9.04 -22.59 2.89
CA ARG A 15 7.60 -22.93 2.97
C ARG A 15 6.73 -22.24 1.93
N ASN A 16 7.10 -21.03 1.49
CA ASN A 16 6.28 -20.21 0.61
C ASN A 16 7.11 -19.44 -0.43
N PHE A 17 6.48 -19.10 -1.56
CA PHE A 17 7.00 -18.10 -2.48
C PHE A 17 6.80 -16.69 -1.94
N LEU A 18 7.80 -15.83 -2.13
CA LEU A 18 7.69 -14.39 -1.93
C LEU A 18 7.51 -13.73 -3.30
N TYR A 19 6.31 -13.23 -3.57
CA TYR A 19 6.02 -12.59 -4.85
C TYR A 19 4.98 -11.48 -4.71
N GLY A 20 5.31 -10.27 -5.16
CA GLY A 20 4.38 -9.16 -5.31
C GLY A 20 3.72 -8.70 -4.00
N GLY A 21 4.49 -8.61 -2.91
CA GLY A 21 3.99 -8.16 -1.60
C GLY A 21 3.30 -9.24 -0.77
N LYS A 22 3.20 -10.50 -1.26
CA LYS A 22 2.48 -11.58 -0.58
C LYS A 22 3.29 -12.88 -0.54
N THR A 23 3.05 -13.66 0.51
CA THR A 23 3.51 -15.06 0.60
C THR A 23 2.49 -15.98 -0.04
N GLN A 24 2.92 -16.95 -0.85
CA GLN A 24 2.06 -17.97 -1.41
C GLN A 24 2.58 -19.37 -1.14
N SER A 25 1.67 -20.33 -0.91
CA SER A 25 2.02 -21.74 -0.75
C SER A 25 2.68 -22.32 -2.00
N PHE A 26 3.51 -23.34 -1.79
CA PHE A 26 4.02 -24.19 -2.88
C PHE A 26 2.97 -25.18 -3.42
N ASP A 27 1.80 -25.24 -2.80
CA ASP A 27 0.70 -26.12 -3.18
C ASP A 27 -0.14 -25.51 -4.31
N VAL A 28 0.56 -25.11 -5.37
CA VAL A 28 -0.01 -24.53 -6.58
C VAL A 28 0.77 -25.13 -7.74
N THR A 29 0.09 -25.41 -8.84
CA THR A 29 0.79 -25.86 -10.06
C THR A 29 1.61 -24.74 -10.67
N LEU A 30 2.61 -25.10 -11.49
CA LEU A 30 3.38 -24.12 -12.25
C LEU A 30 2.46 -23.24 -13.11
N GLU A 31 1.50 -23.85 -13.82
CA GLU A 31 0.60 -23.11 -14.71
C GLU A 31 -0.31 -22.14 -13.95
N GLU A 32 -0.97 -22.59 -12.89
CA GLU A 32 -1.82 -21.74 -12.04
C GLU A 32 -1.02 -20.57 -11.45
N PHE A 33 0.20 -20.83 -10.95
CA PHE A 33 1.03 -19.78 -10.39
C PHE A 33 1.32 -18.67 -11.38
N PHE A 34 1.59 -18.99 -12.65
CA PHE A 34 1.90 -17.97 -13.64
C PHE A 34 0.65 -17.33 -14.29
N GLN A 35 -0.51 -18.01 -14.29
CA GLN A 35 -1.76 -17.45 -14.80
C GLN A 35 -2.40 -16.46 -13.81
N ASP A 36 -2.41 -16.80 -12.52
CA ASP A 36 -3.08 -15.98 -11.50
C ASP A 36 -2.31 -14.72 -11.12
N LYS A 37 -1.01 -14.67 -11.44
CA LYS A 37 -0.12 -13.64 -10.92
C LYS A 37 0.00 -12.44 -11.84
N PRO A 38 -0.36 -11.24 -11.34
CA PRO A 38 -0.25 -10.05 -12.15
C PRO A 38 1.23 -9.75 -12.45
N GLY A 39 1.48 -9.39 -13.71
CA GLY A 39 2.83 -9.12 -14.22
C GLY A 39 3.58 -10.35 -14.72
N LEU A 40 3.04 -11.56 -14.54
CA LEU A 40 3.55 -12.76 -15.20
C LEU A 40 2.63 -13.08 -16.39
N GLY A 41 3.24 -13.21 -17.57
CA GLY A 41 2.51 -13.60 -18.78
C GLY A 41 3.07 -14.88 -19.37
N PRO A 42 2.49 -15.35 -20.50
CA PRO A 42 2.95 -16.56 -21.19
C PRO A 42 4.44 -16.55 -21.53
N GLU A 43 4.99 -15.38 -21.85
CA GLU A 43 6.41 -15.22 -22.15
C GLU A 43 7.30 -15.40 -20.90
N SER A 44 6.84 -14.94 -19.74
CA SER A 44 7.54 -15.17 -18.46
C SER A 44 7.62 -16.66 -18.14
N ILE A 45 6.54 -17.41 -18.44
CA ILE A 45 6.50 -18.88 -18.31
C ILE A 45 7.57 -19.51 -19.21
N LYS A 46 7.55 -19.20 -20.51
CA LYS A 46 8.53 -19.74 -21.47
C LYS A 46 9.98 -19.50 -21.02
N ARG A 47 10.28 -18.29 -20.54
CA ARG A 47 11.61 -17.93 -20.03
C ARG A 47 11.97 -18.69 -18.75
N PHE A 48 11.02 -18.87 -17.83
CA PHE A 48 11.22 -19.67 -16.62
C PHE A 48 11.53 -21.12 -16.97
N PHE A 49 10.74 -21.74 -17.86
CA PHE A 49 10.97 -23.11 -18.30
C PHE A 49 12.31 -23.27 -19.02
N ARG A 50 12.70 -22.29 -19.85
CA ARG A 50 14.02 -22.28 -20.50
C ARG A 50 15.15 -22.16 -19.50
N ARG A 51 15.01 -21.30 -18.49
CA ARG A 51 16.06 -21.03 -17.49
C ARG A 51 16.38 -22.25 -16.64
N PHE A 52 15.37 -23.05 -16.32
CA PHE A 52 15.48 -24.21 -15.44
C PHE A 52 15.39 -25.55 -16.18
N GLU A 53 15.45 -25.51 -17.52
CA GLU A 53 15.39 -26.70 -18.39
C GLU A 53 14.18 -27.60 -18.09
N LEU A 54 13.09 -26.99 -17.64
CA LEU A 54 11.88 -27.70 -17.21
C LEU A 54 11.09 -28.27 -18.38
N PHE A 55 11.46 -27.95 -19.63
CA PHE A 55 10.83 -28.54 -20.82
C PHE A 55 11.00 -30.07 -20.84
N TYR A 56 12.19 -30.58 -20.48
CA TYR A 56 12.43 -32.02 -20.39
C TYR A 56 11.56 -32.67 -19.32
N PHE A 57 11.41 -31.99 -18.18
CA PHE A 57 10.53 -32.43 -17.11
C PHE A 57 9.07 -32.37 -17.54
N ALA A 58 8.60 -31.29 -18.13
CA ALA A 58 7.20 -31.12 -18.56
C ALA A 58 6.80 -32.07 -19.71
N SER A 59 7.75 -32.55 -20.51
CA SER A 59 7.50 -33.55 -21.55
C SER A 59 7.42 -34.99 -21.02
N LYS A 60 8.14 -35.31 -19.94
CA LYS A 60 8.19 -36.68 -19.35
C LYS A 60 7.35 -36.82 -18.08
N VAL A 61 7.05 -35.72 -17.42
CA VAL A 61 6.48 -35.63 -16.08
C VAL A 61 5.26 -34.74 -16.13
N ASN A 62 4.15 -35.27 -15.63
CA ASN A 62 2.81 -34.68 -15.65
C ASN A 62 2.83 -33.14 -15.46
N ARG A 63 2.28 -32.39 -16.42
CA ARG A 63 2.26 -30.90 -16.41
C ARG A 63 1.57 -30.30 -15.18
N PHE A 64 0.74 -31.09 -14.52
CA PHE A 64 0.00 -30.75 -13.30
C PHE A 64 0.80 -30.90 -12.00
N LYS A 65 2.13 -31.06 -12.06
CA LYS A 65 2.93 -31.13 -10.84
C LYS A 65 2.93 -29.80 -10.09
N THR A 66 2.55 -29.86 -8.81
CA THR A 66 2.67 -28.75 -7.88
C THR A 66 4.13 -28.47 -7.54
N PHE A 67 4.45 -27.24 -7.14
CA PHE A 67 5.81 -26.89 -6.72
C PHE A 67 6.30 -27.73 -5.55
N LEU A 68 5.39 -28.26 -4.71
CA LEU A 68 5.72 -29.19 -3.62
C LEU A 68 6.46 -30.44 -4.08
N THR A 69 6.22 -30.90 -5.30
CA THR A 69 6.88 -32.11 -5.84
C THR A 69 8.37 -31.92 -6.07
N PHE A 70 8.86 -30.67 -6.14
CA PHE A 70 10.27 -30.38 -6.29
C PHE A 70 10.99 -30.43 -4.94
N SER A 71 12.25 -30.87 -4.98
CA SER A 71 13.13 -30.85 -3.80
C SER A 71 13.16 -29.46 -3.16
N LEU A 72 13.44 -29.41 -1.85
CA LEU A 72 13.55 -28.14 -1.14
C LEU A 72 14.60 -27.19 -1.76
N SER A 73 15.71 -27.74 -2.26
CA SER A 73 16.77 -26.97 -2.94
C SER A 73 16.24 -26.30 -4.20
N TRP A 74 15.52 -27.05 -5.04
CA TRP A 74 14.88 -26.52 -6.26
C TRP A 74 13.86 -25.41 -5.95
N ARG A 75 12.98 -25.63 -4.95
CA ARG A 75 12.00 -24.62 -4.53
C ARG A 75 12.66 -23.32 -4.06
N LYS A 76 13.75 -23.40 -3.30
CA LYS A 76 14.53 -22.23 -2.88
C LYS A 76 15.09 -21.47 -4.08
N VAL A 77 15.66 -22.18 -5.05
CA VAL A 77 16.21 -21.58 -6.27
C VAL A 77 15.11 -20.86 -7.08
N PHE A 78 13.94 -21.49 -7.24
CA PHE A 78 12.79 -20.85 -7.90
C PHE A 78 12.34 -19.60 -7.17
N ASN A 79 12.27 -19.65 -5.83
CA ASN A 79 11.86 -18.51 -5.02
C ASN A 79 12.88 -17.34 -5.11
N ILE A 80 14.18 -17.65 -5.10
CA ILE A 80 15.23 -16.64 -5.31
C ILE A 80 15.12 -16.02 -6.70
N TYR A 81 14.83 -16.83 -7.72
CA TYR A 81 14.64 -16.31 -9.07
C TYR A 81 13.40 -15.41 -9.19
N LEU A 82 12.25 -15.87 -8.68
CA LEU A 82 10.99 -15.11 -8.72
C LEU A 82 11.06 -13.81 -7.91
N SER A 83 11.75 -13.83 -6.77
CA SER A 83 11.97 -12.63 -5.94
C SER A 83 12.88 -11.59 -6.58
N LYS A 84 13.70 -11.99 -7.56
CA LYS A 84 14.48 -11.05 -8.39
C LYS A 84 13.66 -10.47 -9.55
N LEU A 85 12.66 -11.20 -10.04
CA LEU A 85 11.85 -10.75 -11.18
C LEU A 85 10.85 -9.66 -10.81
N ASN A 86 10.32 -9.68 -9.60
CA ASN A 86 9.33 -8.70 -9.15
C ASN A 86 9.64 -8.20 -7.75
N SER A 87 9.09 -7.04 -7.40
CA SER A 87 9.21 -6.49 -6.06
C SER A 87 8.61 -7.46 -5.04
N ILE A 88 9.40 -7.73 -3.99
CA ILE A 88 8.96 -8.52 -2.84
C ILE A 88 7.97 -7.71 -2.00
N ASN A 89 8.15 -6.39 -1.93
CA ASN A 89 7.43 -5.53 -1.00
C ASN A 89 6.09 -5.03 -1.56
N HIS A 90 6.05 -4.75 -2.87
CA HIS A 90 4.89 -4.11 -3.50
C HIS A 90 4.36 -4.95 -4.64
N SER A 91 3.04 -5.02 -4.74
CA SER A 91 2.39 -5.61 -5.90
C SER A 91 2.58 -4.72 -7.13
N ILE A 92 2.50 -5.31 -8.33
CA ILE A 92 2.64 -4.52 -9.57
C ILE A 92 1.52 -3.47 -9.72
N TYR A 93 0.33 -3.74 -9.18
CA TYR A 93 -0.77 -2.79 -9.16
C TYR A 93 -0.48 -1.58 -8.26
N GLU A 94 0.16 -1.79 -7.11
CA GLU A 94 0.63 -0.71 -6.24
C GLU A 94 1.71 0.12 -6.93
N LEU A 95 2.70 -0.52 -7.55
CA LEU A 95 3.74 0.18 -8.30
C LEU A 95 3.12 1.04 -9.41
N HIS A 96 2.16 0.51 -10.15
CA HIS A 96 1.43 1.27 -11.17
C HIS A 96 0.64 2.44 -10.57
N LYS A 97 -0.05 2.22 -9.44
CA LYS A 97 -0.76 3.27 -8.68
C LYS A 97 0.21 4.38 -8.27
N PHE A 98 1.36 4.04 -7.69
CA PHE A 98 2.37 5.02 -7.26
C PHE A 98 2.94 5.80 -8.44
N ASN A 99 3.18 5.16 -9.58
CA ASN A 99 3.64 5.85 -10.77
C ASN A 99 2.62 6.88 -11.28
N LEU A 100 1.32 6.54 -11.31
CA LEU A 100 0.27 7.48 -11.68
C LEU A 100 0.16 8.65 -10.70
N ILE A 101 0.23 8.37 -9.39
CA ILE A 101 0.22 9.40 -8.35
C ILE A 101 1.44 10.32 -8.49
N ARG A 102 2.63 9.75 -8.72
CA ARG A 102 3.86 10.52 -8.95
C ARG A 102 3.71 11.48 -10.13
N LEU A 103 3.19 11.01 -11.27
CA LEU A 103 2.95 11.86 -12.45
C LEU A 103 2.03 13.04 -12.11
N TYR A 104 1.02 12.82 -11.28
CA TYR A 104 0.12 13.87 -10.80
C TYR A 104 0.83 14.85 -9.85
N LEU A 105 1.61 14.37 -8.88
CA LEU A 105 2.31 15.20 -7.90
C LEU A 105 3.36 16.11 -8.56
N ILE A 106 4.06 15.62 -9.60
CA ILE A 106 5.02 16.39 -10.41
C ILE A 106 4.29 17.33 -11.40
N LYS A 107 2.95 17.37 -11.38
CA LYS A 107 2.10 18.27 -12.17
C LYS A 107 2.23 18.11 -13.70
N THR A 108 2.62 16.93 -14.17
CA THR A 108 2.74 16.62 -15.60
C THR A 108 1.38 16.64 -16.32
N PHE A 109 1.38 16.86 -17.64
CA PHE A 109 0.16 16.79 -18.47
C PHE A 109 -0.58 15.46 -18.27
N ARG A 110 0.14 14.33 -18.35
CA ARG A 110 -0.44 12.99 -18.16
C ARG A 110 -1.06 12.84 -16.77
N GLY A 111 -0.38 13.29 -15.73
CA GLY A 111 -0.90 13.28 -14.36
C GLY A 111 -2.21 14.06 -14.20
N ARG A 112 -2.30 15.25 -14.82
CA ARG A 112 -3.54 16.04 -14.85
C ARG A 112 -4.66 15.32 -15.60
N CYS A 113 -4.38 14.72 -16.76
CA CYS A 113 -5.37 13.93 -17.50
C CYS A 113 -5.93 12.79 -16.64
N HIS A 114 -5.06 12.01 -15.98
CA HIS A 114 -5.52 10.94 -15.08
C HIS A 114 -6.35 11.48 -13.89
N ALA A 115 -5.99 12.63 -13.31
CA ALA A 115 -6.78 13.26 -12.25
C ALA A 115 -8.16 13.74 -12.71
N LEU A 116 -8.30 14.16 -13.98
CA LEU A 116 -9.57 14.59 -14.56
C LEU A 116 -10.38 13.44 -15.18
N GLY A 117 -9.81 12.24 -15.31
CA GLY A 117 -10.42 11.14 -16.05
C GLY A 117 -10.39 11.34 -17.58
N LYS A 118 -9.46 12.14 -18.10
CA LYS A 118 -9.30 12.38 -19.55
C LYS A 118 -8.29 11.40 -20.17
N PRO A 119 -8.35 11.14 -21.48
CA PRO A 119 -7.29 10.42 -22.19
C PRO A 119 -5.93 11.12 -22.02
N SER A 120 -4.84 10.33 -21.93
CA SER A 120 -3.49 10.84 -21.63
C SER A 120 -2.49 10.73 -22.79
N ARG A 121 -2.89 10.15 -23.94
CA ARG A 121 -2.02 9.94 -25.11
C ARG A 121 -2.44 10.76 -26.34
N GLY A 122 -3.04 11.93 -26.11
CA GLY A 122 -3.42 12.83 -27.20
C GLY A 122 -4.65 12.39 -28.00
N GLN A 123 -5.47 11.46 -27.46
CA GLN A 123 -6.72 11.11 -28.10
C GLN A 123 -7.72 12.28 -28.07
N ARG A 124 -8.58 12.36 -29.09
CA ARG A 124 -9.66 13.34 -29.19
C ARG A 124 -10.57 13.27 -27.95
N THR A 125 -10.95 14.42 -27.41
CA THR A 125 -11.82 14.52 -26.22
C THR A 125 -13.24 15.00 -26.51
N TRP A 126 -13.50 15.50 -27.72
CA TRP A 126 -14.84 15.98 -28.11
C TRP A 126 -15.87 14.84 -28.20
N SER A 127 -15.41 13.64 -28.56
CA SER A 127 -16.21 12.42 -28.64
C SER A 127 -15.40 11.22 -28.13
N ASN A 128 -16.07 10.12 -27.74
CA ASN A 128 -15.45 8.82 -27.43
C ASN A 128 -14.37 8.80 -26.33
N ALA A 129 -14.49 9.66 -25.31
CA ALA A 129 -13.59 9.68 -24.14
C ALA A 129 -14.18 9.03 -22.88
N SER A 130 -15.38 8.43 -22.96
CA SER A 130 -16.11 7.87 -21.82
C SER A 130 -15.32 6.79 -21.08
N ASN A 131 -14.68 5.88 -21.82
CA ASN A 131 -13.90 4.79 -21.23
C ASN A 131 -12.74 5.32 -20.38
N ALA A 132 -12.06 6.38 -20.85
CA ALA A 132 -10.99 7.02 -20.08
C ALA A 132 -11.52 7.56 -18.74
N TYR A 133 -12.71 8.15 -18.74
CA TYR A 133 -13.33 8.68 -17.52
C TYR A 133 -13.72 7.57 -16.52
N ILE A 134 -14.20 6.44 -17.04
CA ILE A 134 -14.60 5.27 -16.24
C ILE A 134 -13.39 4.53 -15.67
N CYS A 135 -12.33 4.36 -16.46
CA CYS A 135 -11.16 3.55 -16.06
C CYS A 135 -10.12 4.36 -15.28
N ASN A 136 -9.89 5.64 -15.59
CA ASN A 136 -8.89 6.48 -14.91
C ASN A 136 -9.40 6.97 -13.55
N LYS A 137 -9.54 6.04 -12.60
CA LYS A 137 -10.01 6.31 -11.24
C LYS A 137 -8.88 6.46 -10.22
N THR A 138 -7.73 5.83 -10.44
CA THR A 138 -6.66 5.68 -9.44
C THR A 138 -6.18 6.99 -8.80
N THR A 139 -5.91 8.02 -9.61
CA THR A 139 -5.51 9.35 -9.11
C THR A 139 -6.67 10.11 -8.50
N ARG A 140 -7.89 9.92 -9.01
CA ARG A 140 -9.10 10.57 -8.47
C ARG A 140 -9.44 10.06 -7.08
N THR A 141 -9.41 8.74 -6.89
CA THR A 141 -9.64 8.11 -5.59
C THR A 141 -8.58 8.55 -4.59
N PHE A 142 -7.30 8.58 -4.99
CA PHE A 142 -6.22 9.12 -4.17
C PHE A 142 -6.48 10.57 -3.73
N ILE A 143 -6.86 11.46 -4.65
CA ILE A 143 -7.18 12.87 -4.32
C ILE A 143 -8.36 12.95 -3.33
N GLN A 144 -9.38 12.12 -3.51
CA GLN A 144 -10.54 12.06 -2.61
C GLN A 144 -10.15 11.56 -1.21
N GLU A 145 -9.32 10.52 -1.12
CA GLU A 145 -8.79 9.97 0.13
C GLU A 145 -7.98 11.04 0.88
N VAL A 146 -7.07 11.73 0.20
CA VAL A 146 -6.26 12.82 0.80
C VAL A 146 -7.15 13.98 1.28
N LYS A 147 -8.18 14.35 0.50
CA LYS A 147 -9.14 15.39 0.93
C LYS A 147 -9.89 14.98 2.20
N LYS A 148 -10.33 13.73 2.28
CA LYS A 148 -11.00 13.20 3.49
C LYS A 148 -10.06 13.22 4.69
N PHE A 149 -8.84 12.75 4.52
CA PHE A 149 -7.82 12.74 5.58
C PHE A 149 -7.53 14.15 6.11
N ASN A 150 -7.23 15.10 5.23
CA ASN A 150 -6.97 16.50 5.60
C ASN A 150 -8.17 17.17 6.29
N PHE A 151 -9.40 16.78 5.92
CA PHE A 151 -10.60 17.28 6.58
C PHE A 151 -10.72 16.78 8.02
N VAL A 152 -10.43 15.48 8.25
CA VAL A 152 -10.43 14.87 9.59
C VAL A 152 -9.37 15.53 10.48
N GLU A 153 -8.16 15.72 9.98
CA GLU A 153 -7.08 16.36 10.72
C GLU A 153 -7.43 17.81 11.11
N LYS A 154 -7.89 18.62 10.15
CA LYS A 154 -8.33 19.99 10.43
C LYS A 154 -9.46 20.06 11.47
N LYS A 155 -10.39 19.11 11.43
CA LYS A 155 -11.47 19.01 12.42
C LYS A 155 -10.91 18.68 13.81
N ALA A 156 -9.98 17.72 13.92
CA ALA A 156 -9.32 17.37 15.18
C ALA A 156 -8.52 18.55 15.76
N GLU A 157 -7.74 19.25 14.94
CA GLU A 157 -7.01 20.47 15.35
C GLU A 157 -7.97 21.54 15.90
N SER A 158 -9.12 21.75 15.24
CA SER A 158 -10.11 22.72 15.68
C SER A 158 -10.72 22.36 17.05
N LEU A 159 -10.94 21.07 17.32
CA LEU A 159 -11.44 20.58 18.61
C LEU A 159 -10.38 20.77 19.69
N ASN A 160 -9.13 20.40 19.44
CA ASN A 160 -8.02 20.60 20.38
C ASN A 160 -7.86 22.08 20.74
N ARG A 161 -7.92 22.99 19.75
CA ARG A 161 -7.90 24.44 20.00
C ARG A 161 -9.06 24.91 20.88
N LYS A 162 -10.26 24.35 20.72
CA LYS A 162 -11.42 24.65 21.57
C LYS A 162 -11.20 24.15 23.01
N PHE A 163 -10.70 22.93 23.18
CA PHE A 163 -10.36 22.38 24.50
C PHE A 163 -9.30 23.24 25.22
N VAL A 164 -8.21 23.59 24.53
CA VAL A 164 -7.15 24.46 25.10
C VAL A 164 -7.72 25.83 25.50
N LYS A 165 -8.53 26.46 24.64
CA LYS A 165 -9.19 27.74 24.98
C LYS A 165 -10.08 27.62 26.21
N ASN A 166 -10.78 26.50 26.39
CA ASN A 166 -11.66 26.29 27.55
C ASN A 166 -10.87 26.03 28.84
N ILE A 167 -9.70 25.38 28.77
CA ILE A 167 -8.79 25.21 29.90
C ILE A 167 -8.24 26.57 30.36
N VAL A 168 -7.79 27.40 29.41
CA VAL A 168 -7.23 28.73 29.69
C VAL A 168 -8.30 29.70 30.23
N LYS A 169 -9.57 29.53 29.85
CA LYS A 169 -10.69 30.36 30.35
C LYS A 169 -11.13 30.06 31.78
N LYS A 170 -10.60 29.04 32.46
CA LYS A 170 -10.86 28.86 33.89
C LYS A 170 -10.31 30.07 34.63
N LYS A 171 -11.21 30.95 35.09
CA LYS A 171 -10.87 32.19 35.83
C LYS A 171 -9.97 31.81 37.00
N ALA A 172 -8.84 32.51 37.13
CA ALA A 172 -7.97 32.39 38.31
C ALA A 172 -8.84 32.57 39.58
N PRO A 173 -8.64 31.75 40.62
CA PRO A 173 -9.45 31.84 41.82
C PRO A 173 -9.33 33.26 42.39
N LYS A 174 -10.47 33.94 42.56
CA LYS A 174 -10.51 35.25 43.20
C LYS A 174 -10.07 35.06 44.65
N ILE A 175 -8.88 35.55 45.00
CA ILE A 175 -8.41 35.65 46.38
C ILE A 175 -9.42 36.55 47.10
N LYS A 176 -10.25 35.98 47.97
CA LYS A 176 -11.17 36.75 48.81
C LYS A 176 -10.31 37.46 49.86
N MET A 177 -10.13 38.78 49.72
CA MET A 177 -9.55 39.58 50.80
C MET A 177 -10.51 39.53 52.00
N VAL A 178 -10.05 38.94 53.10
CA VAL A 178 -10.78 38.93 54.37
C VAL A 178 -10.66 40.32 54.97
N PHE A 179 -11.71 41.13 54.83
CA PHE A 179 -11.79 42.40 55.54
C PHE A 179 -12.17 42.13 57.00
N THR A 180 -11.20 42.22 57.90
CA THR A 180 -11.46 42.25 59.34
C THR A 180 -12.11 43.59 59.70
N LYS A 181 -13.41 43.59 60.01
CA LYS A 181 -14.12 44.77 60.54
C LYS A 181 -13.53 45.12 61.90
N LYS A 182 -12.83 46.26 62.01
CA LYS A 182 -12.50 46.87 63.31
C LYS A 182 -13.80 47.29 63.99
N ARG A 183 -14.07 46.77 65.19
CA ARG A 183 -15.13 47.28 66.06
C ARG A 183 -14.65 48.58 66.70
N THR A 184 -15.37 49.66 66.46
CA THR A 184 -15.22 50.91 67.22
C THR A 184 -16.21 50.88 68.38
N ASN A 185 -15.70 50.88 69.61
CA ASN A 185 -16.53 51.09 70.81
C ASN A 185 -16.84 52.58 70.92
N PHE A 186 -18.12 52.94 70.87
CA PHE A 186 -18.60 54.28 71.21
C PHE A 186 -18.96 54.29 72.70
N TRP A 187 -18.28 55.13 73.48
CA TRP A 187 -18.72 55.59 74.80
C TRP A 187 -18.67 57.12 74.78
N PHE A 188 -19.85 57.69 75.09
CA PHE A 188 -20.27 59.10 75.14
C PHE A 188 -20.43 59.83 73.80
#